data_AF-A0A947QKJ2-F1
#
_entry.id   AF-A0A947QKJ2-F1
#
_cell.length_a   1.000
_cell.length_b   1.000
_cell.length_c   1.000
_cell.angle_alpha   90.00
_cell.angle_beta   90.00
_cell.angle_gamma   90.00
#
_symmetry.space_group_name_H-M   'P 1'
#
loop_
_entity.id
_entity.type
_entity.pdbx_description
1 polymer ?
#
loop_
_entity_poly.entity_id
_entity_poly.type
_entity_poly.pdbx_seq_one_letter_code
_entity_poly.pdbx_strand_id
1 'polypeptide(L)'
;MTNDTLDKKEAIKSIVHASVESFAVGFQGRHEGELEDPEGTLNMKIHNIFIAVLGPEIQYYTALVRSLDSSLGNMLEKMAINIAKLTYEVKQSVAGPLSLKQTQDMAELLEKYKRREVRPPTTDDYQFLRTKPTEQALVTKRHDSDYYLIDKETGENFLIELKIGGDLDNKKARSEKEACQIKDITLCLKLIKKKLVLLKLH
;
A
#
# COMPACT_ATOMS: atom_id res chain seq x y z
N MET A 1 22.78 -8.00 -23.96
CA MET A 1 21.48 -8.01 -23.25
C MET A 1 20.80 -9.33 -23.59
N THR A 2 20.34 -10.10 -22.61
CA THR A 2 19.68 -11.40 -22.82
C THR A 2 18.25 -11.18 -23.33
N ASN A 3 17.74 -12.07 -24.21
CA ASN A 3 16.39 -11.95 -24.78
C ASN A 3 15.28 -11.74 -23.72
N ASP A 4 15.43 -12.34 -22.52
CA ASP A 4 14.50 -12.19 -21.39
C ASP A 4 14.38 -10.73 -20.88
N THR A 5 15.49 -9.97 -20.87
CA THR A 5 15.46 -8.55 -20.45
C THR A 5 14.80 -7.64 -21.49
N LEU A 6 14.89 -7.99 -22.78
CA LEU A 6 14.24 -7.25 -23.84
C LEU A 6 12.73 -7.47 -23.81
N ASP A 7 12.29 -8.71 -23.57
CA ASP A 7 10.88 -9.10 -23.47
C ASP A 7 10.17 -8.43 -22.28
N LYS A 8 10.81 -8.42 -21.10
CA LYS A 8 10.28 -7.70 -19.91
C LYS A 8 10.10 -6.20 -20.15
N LYS A 9 11.03 -5.56 -20.88
CA LYS A 9 10.94 -4.13 -21.19
C LYS A 9 9.74 -3.84 -22.10
N GLU A 10 9.52 -4.66 -23.12
CA GLU A 10 8.36 -4.50 -24.03
C GLU A 10 7.04 -4.83 -23.33
N ALA A 11 7.01 -5.81 -22.43
CA ALA A 11 5.85 -6.09 -21.58
C ALA A 11 5.51 -4.89 -20.68
N ILE A 12 6.51 -4.28 -20.01
CA ILE A 12 6.30 -3.09 -19.17
C ILE A 12 5.75 -1.92 -20.00
N LYS A 13 6.34 -1.64 -21.17
CA LYS A 13 5.85 -0.58 -22.06
C LYS A 13 4.40 -0.80 -22.47
N SER A 14 4.04 -2.04 -22.80
CA SER A 14 2.68 -2.41 -23.19
C SER A 14 1.69 -2.21 -22.04
N ILE A 15 2.07 -2.60 -20.81
CA ILE A 15 1.26 -2.35 -19.61
C ILE A 15 1.07 -0.86 -19.37
N VAL A 16 2.14 -0.05 -19.47
CA VAL A 16 2.06 1.40 -19.28
C VAL A 16 1.15 2.04 -20.32
N HIS A 17 1.34 1.72 -21.61
CA HIS A 17 0.51 2.24 -22.69
C HIS A 17 -0.97 1.93 -22.46
N ALA A 18 -1.30 0.66 -22.26
CA ALA A 18 -2.68 0.22 -22.06
C ALA A 18 -3.32 0.86 -20.81
N SER A 19 -2.55 1.02 -19.72
CA SER A 19 -3.04 1.64 -18.48
C SER A 19 -3.37 3.12 -18.66
N VAL A 20 -2.50 3.87 -19.34
CA VAL A 20 -2.69 5.31 -19.60
C VAL A 20 -3.84 5.54 -20.58
N GLU A 21 -3.88 4.78 -21.68
CA GLU A 21 -4.93 4.87 -22.69
C GLU A 21 -6.31 4.53 -22.10
N SER A 22 -6.42 3.40 -21.39
CA SER A 22 -7.68 3.00 -20.75
C SER A 22 -8.13 4.01 -19.70
N PHE A 23 -7.19 4.63 -18.98
CA PHE A 23 -7.50 5.70 -18.04
C PHE A 23 -8.04 6.94 -18.74
N ALA A 24 -7.39 7.42 -19.81
CA ALA A 24 -7.84 8.60 -20.53
C ALA A 24 -9.26 8.42 -21.09
N VAL A 25 -9.50 7.30 -21.79
CA VAL A 25 -10.80 6.97 -22.37
C VAL A 25 -11.86 6.77 -21.30
N GLY A 26 -11.53 6.00 -20.25
CA GLY A 26 -12.47 5.71 -19.17
C GLY A 26 -12.78 6.93 -18.28
N PHE A 27 -11.81 7.81 -18.08
CA PHE A 27 -12.00 9.05 -17.31
C PHE A 27 -12.90 10.01 -18.08
N GLN A 28 -12.65 10.22 -19.37
CA GLN A 28 -13.51 11.06 -20.20
C GLN A 28 -14.93 10.50 -20.29
N GLY A 29 -15.07 9.22 -20.72
CA GLY A 29 -16.37 8.61 -20.95
C GLY A 29 -17.24 8.53 -19.70
N ARG A 30 -16.64 8.35 -18.51
CA ARG A 30 -17.38 8.39 -17.24
C ARG A 30 -17.99 9.78 -17.00
N HIS A 31 -17.19 10.84 -17.11
CA HIS A 31 -17.66 12.19 -16.80
C HIS A 31 -18.63 12.74 -17.84
N GLU A 32 -18.47 12.36 -19.11
CA GLU A 32 -19.45 12.68 -20.16
C GLU A 32 -20.77 11.92 -19.96
N GLY A 33 -20.70 10.63 -19.58
CA GLY A 33 -21.88 9.79 -19.36
C GLY A 33 -22.65 10.10 -18.08
N GLU A 34 -21.98 10.61 -17.05
CA GLU A 34 -22.57 10.97 -15.74
C GLU A 34 -22.95 12.46 -15.64
N LEU A 35 -22.86 13.24 -16.73
CA LEU A 35 -23.07 14.69 -16.72
C LEU A 35 -24.40 15.10 -16.06
N GLU A 36 -25.48 14.39 -16.41
CA GLU A 36 -26.84 14.65 -15.94
C GLU A 36 -27.24 13.75 -14.76
N ASP A 37 -26.34 12.90 -14.24
CA ASP A 37 -26.62 11.99 -13.14
C ASP A 37 -26.40 12.70 -11.79
N PRO A 38 -27.44 12.98 -10.98
CA PRO A 38 -27.28 13.62 -9.68
C PRO A 38 -26.37 12.85 -8.70
N GLU A 39 -26.28 11.52 -8.87
CA GLU A 39 -25.40 10.64 -8.09
C GLU A 39 -24.08 10.33 -8.82
N GLY A 40 -23.81 11.04 -9.92
CA GLY A 40 -22.57 10.94 -10.68
C GLY A 40 -21.34 11.35 -9.87
N THR A 41 -20.16 10.86 -10.28
CA THR A 41 -18.90 11.00 -9.54
C THR A 41 -18.56 12.45 -9.21
N LEU A 42 -18.84 13.39 -10.12
CA LEU A 42 -18.63 14.83 -9.89
C LEU A 42 -19.70 15.42 -9.00
N ASN A 43 -20.97 15.10 -9.24
CA ASN A 43 -22.09 15.65 -8.49
C ASN A 43 -22.02 15.25 -7.01
N MET A 44 -21.66 14.00 -6.71
CA MET A 44 -21.36 13.56 -5.34
C MET A 44 -20.20 14.33 -4.68
N LYS A 45 -19.20 14.77 -5.46
CA LYS A 45 -18.03 15.52 -4.96
C LYS A 45 -18.32 17.02 -4.78
N ILE A 46 -19.26 17.58 -5.55
CA ILE A 46 -19.69 18.98 -5.50
C ILE A 46 -20.46 19.27 -4.20
N HIS A 47 -21.26 18.32 -3.72
CA HIS A 47 -22.06 18.46 -2.48
C HIS A 47 -21.24 18.37 -1.17
N ASN A 48 -19.91 18.44 -1.25
CA ASN A 48 -19.06 18.51 -0.07
C ASN A 48 -19.24 19.89 0.62
N ILE A 49 -19.49 19.91 1.93
CA ILE A 49 -19.76 21.14 2.71
C ILE A 49 -18.67 22.22 2.59
N PHE A 50 -17.42 21.82 2.37
CA PHE A 50 -16.30 22.75 2.18
C PHE A 50 -16.24 23.32 0.75
N ILE A 51 -16.82 22.62 -0.21
CA ILE A 51 -16.88 23.02 -1.63
C ILE A 51 -18.15 23.82 -1.88
N ALA A 52 -19.27 23.49 -1.24
CA ALA A 52 -20.55 24.19 -1.39
C ALA A 52 -20.49 25.70 -1.10
N VAL A 53 -19.51 26.14 -0.30
CA VAL A 53 -19.24 27.56 0.01
C VAL A 53 -18.50 28.28 -1.14
N LEU A 54 -17.86 27.55 -2.04
CA LEU A 54 -17.18 28.09 -3.22
C LEU A 54 -18.22 28.46 -4.29
N GLY A 55 -17.95 29.46 -5.14
CA GLY A 55 -18.84 29.79 -6.25
C GLY A 55 -19.00 28.62 -7.24
N PRO A 56 -20.13 28.50 -7.97
CA PRO A 56 -20.46 27.32 -8.79
C PRO A 56 -19.35 26.85 -9.74
N GLU A 57 -18.62 27.79 -10.31
CA GLU A 57 -17.49 27.51 -11.21
C GLU A 57 -16.32 26.82 -10.47
N ILE A 58 -15.93 27.32 -9.30
CA ILE A 58 -14.84 26.77 -8.50
C ILE A 58 -15.21 25.38 -7.96
N GLN A 59 -16.49 25.16 -7.65
CA GLN A 59 -16.99 23.86 -7.18
C GLN A 59 -16.73 22.75 -8.21
N TYR A 60 -17.08 23.02 -9.46
CA TYR A 60 -16.91 22.08 -10.56
C TYR A 60 -15.43 21.70 -10.75
N TYR A 61 -14.54 22.70 -10.87
CA TYR A 61 -13.10 22.43 -11.05
C TYR A 61 -12.50 21.70 -9.85
N THR A 62 -12.92 22.03 -8.62
CA THR A 62 -12.45 21.35 -7.41
C THR A 62 -12.90 19.89 -7.40
N ALA A 63 -14.16 19.62 -7.75
CA ALA A 63 -14.67 18.25 -7.86
C ALA A 63 -13.95 17.46 -8.96
N LEU A 64 -13.65 18.09 -10.10
CA LEU A 64 -12.93 17.47 -11.22
C LEU A 64 -11.50 17.11 -10.82
N VAL A 65 -10.75 18.01 -10.19
CA VAL A 65 -9.38 17.74 -9.71
C VAL A 65 -9.37 16.62 -8.66
N ARG A 66 -10.35 16.59 -7.75
CA ARG A 66 -10.50 15.50 -6.77
C ARG A 66 -10.91 14.17 -7.39
N SER A 67 -11.64 14.20 -8.50
CA SER A 67 -11.95 12.99 -9.28
C SER A 67 -10.69 12.50 -10.00
N LEU A 68 -9.93 13.42 -10.59
CA LEU A 68 -8.67 13.15 -11.26
C LEU A 68 -7.64 12.53 -10.32
N ASP A 69 -7.37 13.15 -9.17
CA ASP A 69 -6.37 12.66 -8.21
C ASP A 69 -6.64 11.20 -7.78
N SER A 70 -7.88 10.91 -7.37
CA SER A 70 -8.27 9.57 -6.92
C SER A 70 -8.22 8.54 -8.05
N SER A 71 -8.74 8.88 -9.23
CA SER A 71 -8.80 7.94 -10.36
C SER A 71 -7.44 7.69 -10.99
N LEU A 72 -6.59 8.72 -11.09
CA LEU A 72 -5.21 8.61 -11.55
C LEU A 72 -4.39 7.79 -10.56
N GLY A 73 -4.56 8.04 -9.27
CA GLY A 73 -3.95 7.26 -8.20
C GLY A 73 -4.24 5.77 -8.32
N ASN A 74 -5.52 5.43 -8.46
CA ASN A 74 -5.97 4.05 -8.68
C ASN A 74 -5.38 3.43 -9.95
N MET A 75 -5.22 4.20 -11.04
CA MET A 75 -4.57 3.71 -12.26
C MET A 75 -3.10 3.39 -12.00
N LEU A 76 -2.36 4.30 -11.37
CA LEU A 76 -0.93 4.14 -11.10
C LEU A 76 -0.67 2.94 -10.18
N GLU A 77 -1.50 2.74 -9.17
CA GLU A 77 -1.41 1.60 -8.26
C GLU A 77 -1.64 0.27 -9.00
N LYS A 78 -2.70 0.17 -9.80
CA LYS A 78 -2.99 -1.02 -10.62
C LYS A 78 -1.88 -1.31 -11.62
N MET A 79 -1.35 -0.27 -12.27
CA MET A 79 -0.25 -0.38 -13.21
C MET A 79 1.01 -0.91 -12.52
N ALA A 80 1.38 -0.35 -11.35
CA ALA A 80 2.53 -0.79 -10.58
C ALA A 80 2.43 -2.26 -10.16
N ILE A 81 1.24 -2.72 -9.74
CA ILE A 81 1.00 -4.13 -9.39
C ILE A 81 1.14 -5.04 -10.62
N ASN A 82 0.60 -4.64 -11.76
CA ASN A 82 0.69 -5.42 -12.98
C ASN A 82 2.14 -5.57 -13.44
N ILE A 83 2.94 -4.52 -13.31
CA ILE A 83 4.40 -4.59 -13.54
C ILE A 83 5.05 -5.51 -12.50
N ALA A 84 4.72 -5.39 -11.22
CA ALA A 84 5.30 -6.22 -10.17
C ALA A 84 5.04 -7.72 -10.39
N LYS A 85 3.86 -8.11 -10.90
CA LYS A 85 3.51 -9.51 -11.18
C LYS A 85 4.43 -10.19 -12.20
N LEU A 86 5.14 -9.42 -13.04
CA LEU A 86 6.12 -9.95 -13.99
C LEU A 86 7.26 -10.69 -13.27
N THR A 87 7.70 -10.16 -12.12
CA THR A 87 8.87 -10.67 -11.39
C THR A 87 8.53 -11.21 -10.00
N TYR A 88 7.45 -10.73 -9.38
CA TYR A 88 7.05 -11.07 -8.02
C TYR A 88 5.72 -11.85 -8.00
N GLU A 89 5.55 -12.69 -6.99
CA GLU A 89 4.23 -13.14 -6.54
C GLU A 89 3.62 -12.03 -5.69
N VAL A 90 2.43 -11.55 -6.04
CA VAL A 90 1.78 -10.42 -5.36
C VAL A 90 0.56 -10.92 -4.58
N LYS A 91 0.53 -10.63 -3.28
CA LYS A 91 -0.57 -10.91 -2.35
C LYS A 91 -1.07 -9.61 -1.73
N GLN A 92 -2.34 -9.56 -1.34
CA GLN A 92 -2.96 -8.40 -0.66
C GLN A 92 -3.25 -8.68 0.82
N SER A 93 -2.60 -9.70 1.37
CA SER A 93 -2.65 -9.98 2.80
C SER A 93 -1.40 -10.73 3.23
N VAL A 94 -1.06 -10.56 4.50
CA VAL A 94 -0.07 -11.35 5.21
C VAL A 94 -0.81 -12.17 6.26
N ALA A 95 -0.54 -13.47 6.28
CA ALA A 95 -1.07 -14.37 7.30
C ALA A 95 0.06 -15.19 7.89
N GLY A 96 0.01 -15.38 9.22
CA GLY A 96 1.01 -16.17 9.93
C GLY A 96 0.54 -16.59 11.32
N PRO A 97 1.14 -17.65 11.89
CA PRO A 97 0.85 -18.09 13.24
C PRO A 97 1.43 -17.10 14.25
N LEU A 98 0.60 -16.57 15.14
CA LEU A 98 1.01 -15.72 16.25
C LEU A 98 0.50 -16.30 17.57
N SER A 99 1.35 -16.35 18.59
CA SER A 99 0.89 -16.67 19.95
C SER A 99 0.15 -15.47 20.58
N LEU A 100 -0.70 -15.75 21.56
CA LEU A 100 -1.37 -14.73 22.35
C LEU A 100 -0.36 -13.79 23.04
N LYS A 101 0.71 -14.37 23.59
CA LYS A 101 1.78 -13.63 24.25
C LYS A 101 2.49 -12.68 23.27
N GLN A 102 2.87 -13.16 22.09
CA GLN A 102 3.47 -12.30 21.05
C GLN A 102 2.53 -11.16 20.65
N THR A 103 1.23 -11.41 20.56
CA THR A 103 0.24 -10.34 20.30
C THR A 103 0.24 -9.28 21.41
N GLN A 104 0.29 -9.71 22.67
CA GLN A 104 0.30 -8.80 23.83
C GLN A 104 1.60 -7.99 23.87
N ASP A 105 2.74 -8.65 23.70
CA ASP A 105 4.06 -8.03 23.68
C ASP A 105 4.17 -6.99 22.54
N MET A 106 3.63 -7.29 21.36
CA MET A 106 3.53 -6.35 20.24
C MET A 106 2.68 -5.12 20.60
N ALA A 107 1.51 -5.32 21.21
CA ALA A 107 0.62 -4.23 21.58
C ALA A 107 1.25 -3.30 22.64
N GLU A 108 1.94 -3.89 23.62
CA GLU A 108 2.66 -3.13 24.64
C GLU A 108 3.81 -2.32 24.04
N LEU A 109 4.61 -2.93 23.15
CA LEU A 109 5.69 -2.24 22.45
C LEU A 109 5.17 -1.06 21.60
N LEU A 110 4.07 -1.27 20.87
CA LEU A 110 3.41 -0.21 20.08
C LEU A 110 2.94 0.95 20.94
N GLU A 111 2.35 0.67 22.10
CA GLU A 111 1.92 1.72 23.04
C GLU A 111 3.13 2.46 23.64
N LYS A 112 4.23 1.78 23.97
CA LYS A 112 5.48 2.43 24.41
C LYS A 112 6.04 3.39 23.36
N TYR A 113 6.04 2.99 22.08
CA TYR A 113 6.47 3.88 20.98
C TYR A 113 5.54 5.09 20.81
N LYS A 114 4.23 4.88 20.93
CA LYS A 114 3.22 5.94 20.83
C LYS A 114 3.37 6.96 21.96
N ARG A 115 3.61 6.48 23.18
CA ARG A 115 3.88 7.29 24.38
C ARG A 115 5.27 7.90 24.42
N ARG A 116 6.13 7.56 23.45
CA ARG A 116 7.52 8.04 23.32
C ARG A 116 8.44 7.56 24.44
N GLU A 117 8.06 6.49 25.14
CA GLU A 117 8.84 5.90 26.24
C GLU A 117 10.07 5.14 25.72
N VAL A 118 9.99 4.61 24.49
CA VAL A 118 11.10 3.95 23.78
C VAL A 118 11.33 4.70 22.47
N ARG A 119 12.48 5.35 22.31
CA ARG A 119 12.90 6.03 21.07
C ARG A 119 14.43 6.12 20.95
N PRO A 120 14.99 6.00 19.73
CA PRO A 120 14.35 5.58 18.49
C PRO A 120 14.07 4.06 18.48
N PRO A 121 13.16 3.56 17.63
CA PRO A 121 13.00 2.11 17.42
C PRO A 121 14.32 1.48 16.97
N THR A 122 14.70 0.38 17.60
CA THR A 122 15.92 -0.37 17.27
C THR A 122 15.59 -1.77 16.77
N THR A 123 16.54 -2.44 16.12
CA THR A 123 16.37 -3.85 15.71
C THR A 123 16.21 -4.78 16.91
N ASP A 124 16.71 -4.39 18.07
CA ASP A 124 16.71 -5.20 19.28
C ASP A 124 15.31 -5.31 19.88
N ASP A 125 14.51 -4.25 19.74
CA ASP A 125 13.12 -4.20 20.19
C ASP A 125 12.24 -5.30 19.57
N TYR A 126 12.63 -5.84 18.41
CA TYR A 126 11.86 -6.84 17.67
C TYR A 126 12.43 -8.26 17.77
N GLN A 127 13.54 -8.48 18.49
CA GLN A 127 14.19 -9.79 18.52
C GLN A 127 13.30 -10.87 19.16
N PHE A 128 12.43 -10.49 20.10
CA PHE A 128 11.49 -11.43 20.73
C PHE A 128 10.47 -12.00 19.73
N LEU A 129 10.19 -11.30 18.63
CA LEU A 129 9.34 -11.78 17.53
C LEU A 129 10.02 -12.92 16.73
N ARG A 130 11.33 -13.11 16.87
CA ARG A 130 12.04 -14.18 16.14
C ARG A 130 11.93 -15.53 16.80
N THR A 131 11.59 -15.54 18.08
CA THR A 131 11.44 -16.77 18.85
C THR A 131 10.19 -17.50 18.36
N LYS A 132 10.38 -18.71 17.81
CA LYS A 132 9.25 -19.55 17.41
C LYS A 132 8.36 -19.80 18.62
N PRO A 133 7.07 -19.50 18.55
CA PRO A 133 6.16 -19.78 19.65
C PRO A 133 6.06 -21.30 19.87
N THR A 134 6.11 -21.73 21.13
CA THR A 134 5.81 -23.11 21.54
C THR A 134 4.36 -23.43 21.13
N GLU A 135 4.07 -24.65 20.65
CA GLU A 135 2.82 -25.06 19.99
C GLU A 135 1.50 -24.78 20.75
N GLN A 136 1.58 -24.32 22.00
CA GLN A 136 0.42 -24.02 22.83
C GLN A 136 -0.25 -22.72 22.35
N ALA A 137 -1.37 -22.90 21.62
CA ALA A 137 -2.32 -21.90 21.16
C ALA A 137 -1.78 -20.88 20.14
N LEU A 138 -1.31 -21.38 18.99
CA LEU A 138 -1.08 -20.55 17.81
C LEU A 138 -2.43 -20.14 17.19
N VAL A 139 -2.64 -18.83 17.02
CA VAL A 139 -3.77 -18.30 16.26
C VAL A 139 -3.23 -17.79 14.93
N THR A 140 -3.81 -18.26 13.82
CA THR A 140 -3.49 -17.68 12.52
C THR A 140 -4.08 -16.29 12.47
N LYS A 141 -3.22 -15.27 12.46
CA LYS A 141 -3.63 -13.89 12.25
C LYS A 141 -3.39 -13.51 10.80
N ARG A 142 -4.44 -12.98 10.19
CA ARG A 142 -4.38 -12.33 8.88
C ARG A 142 -4.44 -10.82 9.09
N HIS A 143 -3.59 -10.12 8.36
CA HIS A 143 -3.67 -8.68 8.23
C HIS A 143 -3.76 -8.36 6.75
N ASP A 144 -4.78 -7.59 6.39
CA ASP A 144 -4.89 -7.07 5.03
C ASP A 144 -3.84 -5.97 4.89
N SER A 145 -2.84 -6.25 4.08
CA SER A 145 -1.76 -5.32 3.76
C SER A 145 -1.95 -4.92 2.31
N ASP A 146 -1.67 -3.67 1.96
CA ASP A 146 -1.78 -3.21 0.57
C ASP A 146 -1.13 -4.19 -0.40
N TYR A 147 0.20 -4.43 -0.30
CA TYR A 147 0.89 -5.42 -1.15
C TYR A 147 2.01 -6.18 -0.43
N TYR A 148 1.93 -7.49 -0.49
CA TYR A 148 2.96 -8.44 -0.09
C TYR A 148 3.57 -9.08 -1.34
N LEU A 149 4.82 -8.73 -1.66
CA LEU A 149 5.53 -9.23 -2.82
C LEU A 149 6.53 -10.32 -2.40
N ILE A 150 6.61 -11.40 -3.17
CA ILE A 150 7.60 -12.46 -3.00
C ILE A 150 8.41 -12.55 -4.29
N ASP A 151 9.71 -12.34 -4.20
CA ASP A 151 10.64 -12.49 -5.31
C ASP A 151 10.74 -13.98 -5.69
N LYS A 152 10.38 -14.28 -6.94
CA LYS A 152 10.35 -15.66 -7.45
C LYS A 152 11.75 -16.27 -7.55
N GLU A 153 12.80 -15.45 -7.70
CA GLU A 153 14.18 -15.91 -7.87
C GLU A 153 14.88 -16.06 -6.51
N THR A 154 14.76 -15.04 -5.66
CA THR A 154 15.52 -14.99 -4.40
C THR A 154 14.75 -15.51 -3.19
N GLY A 155 13.43 -15.61 -3.29
CA GLY A 155 12.53 -15.84 -2.16
C GLY A 155 12.52 -14.68 -1.15
N GLU A 156 13.07 -13.51 -1.51
CA GLU A 156 12.95 -12.30 -0.69
C GLU A 156 11.52 -11.78 -0.72
N ASN A 157 11.11 -11.14 0.37
CA ASN A 157 9.72 -10.85 0.63
C ASN A 157 9.57 -9.37 0.99
N PHE A 158 8.85 -8.61 0.18
CA PHE A 158 8.69 -7.17 0.33
C PHE A 158 7.27 -6.85 0.76
N LEU A 159 7.11 -5.88 1.65
CA LEU A 159 5.81 -5.35 2.04
C LEU A 159 5.79 -3.92 1.53
N ILE A 160 4.83 -3.60 0.67
CA ILE A 160 4.72 -2.30 0.03
C ILE A 160 3.31 -1.77 0.29
N GLU A 161 3.27 -0.55 0.79
CA GLU A 161 2.07 0.27 0.92
C GLU A 161 2.14 1.32 -0.17
N LEU A 162 1.37 1.12 -1.24
CA LEU A 162 1.31 2.06 -2.37
C LEU A 162 0.19 3.05 -2.06
N LYS A 163 0.55 4.28 -1.72
CA LYS A 163 -0.41 5.38 -1.55
C LYS A 163 -0.11 6.46 -2.57
N ILE A 164 -0.63 6.27 -3.78
CA ILE A 164 -0.56 7.24 -4.88
C ILE A 164 -1.98 7.80 -5.00
N GLY A 165 -2.25 8.92 -4.35
CA GLY A 165 -3.59 9.50 -4.23
C GLY A 165 -3.70 10.26 -2.91
N GLY A 166 -3.88 11.57 -2.99
CA GLY A 166 -3.87 12.48 -1.86
C GLY A 166 -5.25 12.59 -1.24
N ASP A 167 -5.71 11.54 -0.56
CA ASP A 167 -6.57 11.80 0.60
C ASP A 167 -5.64 12.04 1.79
N LEU A 168 -5.73 13.22 2.39
CA LEU A 168 -4.99 13.60 3.59
C LEU A 168 -5.55 12.84 4.81
N ASP A 169 -5.70 11.52 4.73
CA ASP A 169 -6.22 10.71 5.83
C ASP A 169 -5.09 10.47 6.84
N ASN A 170 -5.31 10.94 8.07
CA ASN A 170 -4.39 10.92 9.21
C ASN A 170 -4.05 9.50 9.71
N LYS A 171 -4.54 8.44 9.08
CA LYS A 171 -4.32 7.02 9.49
C LYS A 171 -2.94 6.46 9.10
N LYS A 172 -2.16 7.24 8.34
CA LYS A 172 -0.88 6.89 7.71
C LYS A 172 0.15 6.18 8.61
N ALA A 173 0.23 6.49 9.91
CA ALA A 173 1.36 6.04 10.75
C ALA A 173 1.14 4.74 11.55
N ARG A 174 -0.09 4.20 11.63
CA ARG A 174 -0.41 3.05 12.49
C ARG A 174 -0.43 1.72 11.74
N SER A 175 -1.05 1.68 10.56
CA SER A 175 -1.10 0.49 9.69
C SER A 175 0.30 -0.01 9.31
N GLU A 176 1.20 0.92 8.98
CA GLU A 176 2.60 0.63 8.61
C GLU A 176 3.36 -0.16 9.69
N LYS A 177 3.12 0.16 10.97
CA LYS A 177 3.80 -0.47 12.12
C LYS A 177 3.22 -1.84 12.45
N GLU A 178 1.91 -1.98 12.34
CA GLU A 178 1.20 -3.24 12.64
C GLU A 178 1.51 -4.32 11.57
N ALA A 179 1.58 -3.94 10.29
CA ALA A 179 1.83 -4.87 9.18
C ALA A 179 3.29 -5.40 9.12
N CYS A 180 4.29 -4.59 9.50
CA CYS A 180 5.69 -5.04 9.56
C CYS A 180 5.91 -6.15 10.61
N GLN A 181 5.24 -6.08 11.75
CA GLN A 181 5.48 -6.98 12.89
C GLN A 181 4.93 -8.39 12.67
N ILE A 182 3.83 -8.53 11.93
CA ILE A 182 3.25 -9.83 11.55
C ILE A 182 4.20 -10.61 10.62
N LYS A 183 4.99 -9.87 9.82
CA LYS A 183 5.94 -10.43 8.87
C LYS A 183 7.23 -10.92 9.54
N ASP A 184 7.67 -10.30 10.63
CA ASP A 184 8.91 -10.69 11.33
C ASP A 184 8.83 -12.11 11.94
N ILE A 185 7.63 -12.59 12.28
CA ILE A 185 7.41 -13.98 12.75
C ILE A 185 7.32 -14.98 11.58
N THR A 186 6.77 -14.57 10.44
CA THR A 186 6.58 -15.46 9.28
C THR A 186 7.84 -15.57 8.40
N LEU A 187 8.75 -14.59 8.47
CA LEU A 187 9.86 -14.47 7.53
C LEU A 187 11.23 -14.19 8.16
N CYS A 188 11.57 -14.90 9.23
CA CYS A 188 12.82 -14.67 9.95
C CYS A 188 14.09 -15.29 9.35
N LEU A 189 14.28 -15.27 8.02
CA LEU A 189 15.53 -15.78 7.43
C LEU A 189 16.37 -14.84 6.56
N LYS A 190 15.89 -13.69 6.04
CA LYS A 190 16.77 -12.86 5.16
C LYS A 190 16.62 -11.33 5.15
N LEU A 191 15.56 -10.74 5.71
CA LEU A 191 15.30 -9.29 5.53
C LEU A 191 16.21 -8.33 6.31
N ILE A 192 16.98 -8.79 7.31
CA ILE A 192 17.84 -7.90 8.12
C ILE A 192 19.14 -7.50 7.41
N LYS A 193 19.54 -8.13 6.30
CA LYS A 193 20.78 -7.70 5.60
C LYS A 193 20.63 -6.51 4.65
N LYS A 194 19.41 -6.10 4.26
CA LYS A 194 19.21 -5.03 3.25
C LYS A 194 18.51 -3.75 3.73
N LYS A 195 17.79 -3.79 4.87
CA LYS A 195 16.96 -2.64 5.31
C LYS A 195 17.73 -1.47 5.96
N LEU A 196 19.07 -1.52 6.02
CA LEU A 196 19.90 -0.41 6.50
C LEU A 196 20.31 0.59 5.41
N VAL A 197 19.95 0.38 4.13
CA VAL A 197 20.47 1.20 3.02
C VAL A 197 19.50 2.29 2.52
N LEU A 198 18.22 2.28 2.87
CA LEU A 198 17.22 3.21 2.30
C LEU A 198 16.80 4.38 3.20
N LEU A 199 17.51 4.63 4.31
CA LEU A 199 17.27 5.78 5.21
C LEU A 199 18.47 6.74 5.33
N LYS A 200 19.32 6.78 4.29
CA LYS A 200 20.29 7.86 4.08
C LYS A 200 20.15 8.43 2.68
N LEU A 201 19.26 9.40 2.52
CA LEU A 201 19.37 10.43 1.49
C LEU A 201 19.01 11.77 2.15
N HIS A 202 20.07 12.50 2.49
CA HIS A 202 20.20 13.87 3.02
C HIS A 202 19.61 14.14 4.41
#